data_AF-A0A3M1UFP1-F1
#
_entry.id   AF-A0A3M1UFP1-F1
#
_cell.length_a   1.000
_cell.length_b   1.000
_cell.length_c   1.000
_cell.angle_alpha   90.00
_cell.angle_beta   90.00
_cell.angle_gamma   90.00
#
_symmetry.space_group_name_H-M   'P 1'
#
loop_
_entity.id
_entity.type
_entity.pdbx_description
1 polymer ?
#
loop_
_entity_poly.entity_id
_entity_poly.type
_entity_poly.pdbx_seq_one_letter_code
_entity_poly.pdbx_strand_id
1 'polypeptide(L)'
;MFAMKLCDKCFALLDENDLYCKECGASVAEGVEGSDSIVYPEIARANLARLRGEMEEAERICRTILKQYPNNVSAHILLGDLCFDANNLEEACQWYDLALGLAPENSMLAKKLARATELLEAQREKDATDELTVTDSKSHIWASVGVVVAILAFGALAFWYGKMRAQDQYEASLVNTEPIDFNGIAPPRTKAAPPDAGQPKEGDETSGQVGEQPTQSAPAGGAPQRVERMTAQEKAALDALRMALGGSGAACESVYLTGTSALALASNQRDWTEDDKSLFMALAAKALFEHEQTLSTVEVRFFDTNGAVVRSALISRAQLSAATGEPGTVDWARSVLGSG
;
A
#
# COMPACT_ATOMS: atom_id res chain seq x y z
N MET A 1 -12.81 -30.15 -56.76
CA MET A 1 -11.91 -28.99 -56.68
C MET A 1 -12.47 -28.13 -55.58
N PHE A 2 -11.80 -28.07 -54.43
CA PHE A 2 -12.13 -27.07 -53.41
C PHE A 2 -11.62 -25.74 -53.96
N ALA A 3 -12.47 -24.72 -54.09
CA ALA A 3 -11.94 -23.40 -54.39
C ALA A 3 -11.30 -22.86 -53.12
N MET A 4 -10.11 -22.29 -53.27
CA MET A 4 -9.33 -21.74 -52.17
C MET A 4 -9.19 -20.25 -52.41
N LYS A 5 -9.24 -19.47 -51.33
CA LYS A 5 -9.08 -18.01 -51.36
C LYS A 5 -7.85 -17.61 -50.55
N LEU A 6 -7.29 -16.42 -50.80
CA LEU A 6 -6.20 -15.88 -49.98
C LEU A 6 -6.76 -14.86 -48.98
N CYS A 7 -6.12 -14.77 -47.82
CA CYS A 7 -6.36 -13.69 -46.86
C CYS A 7 -5.76 -12.37 -47.36
N ASP A 8 -6.54 -11.28 -47.38
CA ASP A 8 -6.07 -9.97 -47.83
C ASP A 8 -5.02 -9.32 -46.90
N LYS A 9 -4.95 -9.74 -45.63
CA LYS A 9 -4.00 -9.18 -44.65
C LYS A 9 -2.67 -9.92 -44.58
N CYS A 10 -2.70 -11.26 -44.62
CA CYS A 10 -1.49 -12.07 -44.39
C CYS A 10 -1.17 -13.05 -45.54
N PHE A 11 -1.98 -13.06 -46.60
CA PHE A 11 -1.82 -13.92 -47.78
C PHE A 11 -1.85 -15.43 -47.50
N ALA A 12 -2.31 -15.83 -46.31
CA ALA A 12 -2.54 -17.24 -45.98
C ALA A 12 -3.62 -17.85 -46.89
N LEU A 13 -3.45 -19.13 -47.21
CA LEU A 13 -4.42 -19.92 -47.97
C LEU A 13 -5.59 -20.31 -47.08
N LEU A 14 -6.81 -20.05 -47.53
CA LEU A 14 -8.04 -20.30 -46.77
C LEU A 14 -9.02 -21.16 -47.57
N ASP A 15 -9.84 -21.93 -46.84
CA ASP A 15 -10.94 -22.66 -47.42
C ASP A 15 -12.09 -21.71 -47.82
N GLU A 16 -12.91 -22.10 -48.80
CA GLU A 16 -14.05 -21.31 -49.27
C GLU A 16 -14.99 -20.87 -48.13
N ASN A 17 -15.26 -21.78 -47.19
CA ASN A 17 -16.18 -21.59 -46.07
C ASN A 17 -15.54 -20.93 -44.83
N ASP A 18 -14.23 -20.63 -44.85
CA ASP A 18 -13.60 -19.96 -43.72
C ASP A 18 -14.14 -18.52 -43.59
N LEU A 19 -14.73 -18.22 -42.44
CA LEU A 19 -15.23 -16.90 -42.05
C LEU A 19 -14.10 -15.98 -41.54
N TYR A 20 -13.03 -16.58 -41.00
CA TYR A 20 -11.89 -15.89 -40.42
C TYR A 20 -10.58 -16.57 -40.85
N CYS A 21 -9.52 -15.77 -40.97
CA CYS A 21 -8.18 -16.28 -41.20
C CYS A 21 -7.62 -16.91 -39.92
N LYS A 22 -7.19 -18.18 -39.97
CA LYS A 22 -6.61 -18.89 -38.81
C LYS A 22 -5.23 -18.35 -38.41
N GLU A 23 -4.52 -17.70 -39.33
CA GLU A 23 -3.17 -17.16 -39.07
C GLU A 23 -3.22 -15.75 -38.45
N CYS A 24 -4.00 -14.83 -39.03
CA CYS A 24 -4.04 -13.43 -38.57
C CYS A 24 -5.37 -13.00 -37.95
N GLY A 25 -6.37 -13.88 -37.92
CA GLY A 25 -7.70 -13.63 -37.36
C GLY A 25 -8.62 -12.76 -38.22
N ALA A 26 -8.15 -12.16 -39.31
CA ALA A 26 -8.94 -11.26 -40.14
C ALA A 26 -10.27 -11.88 -40.59
N SER A 27 -11.37 -11.13 -40.51
CA SER A 27 -12.61 -11.54 -41.14
C SER A 27 -12.44 -11.52 -42.66
N VAL A 28 -12.86 -12.59 -43.32
CA VAL A 28 -12.71 -12.82 -44.77
C VAL A 28 -14.07 -13.08 -45.44
N ALA A 29 -15.15 -12.88 -44.69
CA ALA A 29 -16.53 -12.93 -45.17
C ALA A 29 -17.15 -11.54 -45.04
N GLU A 30 -17.87 -11.11 -46.08
CA GLU A 30 -18.56 -9.83 -46.08
C GLU A 30 -19.64 -9.77 -44.99
N GLY A 31 -19.71 -8.65 -44.27
CA GLY A 31 -20.70 -8.42 -43.21
C GLY A 31 -20.44 -9.14 -41.89
N VAL A 32 -19.28 -9.79 -41.74
CA VAL A 32 -18.89 -10.44 -40.47
C VAL A 32 -17.98 -9.50 -39.66
N GLU A 33 -18.57 -8.89 -38.64
CA GLU A 33 -17.87 -8.00 -37.69
C GLU A 33 -17.34 -8.78 -36.49
N GLY A 34 -16.02 -8.77 -36.31
CA GLY A 34 -15.34 -9.31 -35.12
C GLY A 34 -15.49 -10.82 -34.91
N SER A 35 -14.59 -11.41 -34.12
CA SER A 35 -14.74 -12.80 -33.65
C SER A 35 -15.49 -12.89 -32.31
N ASP A 36 -15.73 -11.74 -31.65
CA ASP A 36 -16.31 -11.64 -30.31
C ASP A 36 -17.69 -12.30 -30.19
N SER A 37 -18.51 -12.23 -31.24
CA SER A 37 -19.85 -12.83 -31.23
C SER A 37 -19.82 -14.36 -31.19
N ILE A 38 -18.79 -14.98 -31.77
CA ILE A 38 -18.64 -16.43 -31.84
C ILE A 38 -18.12 -17.00 -30.53
N VAL A 39 -17.18 -16.31 -29.90
CA VAL A 39 -16.51 -16.76 -28.66
C VAL A 39 -17.09 -16.12 -27.41
N TYR A 40 -18.24 -15.44 -27.51
CA TYR A 40 -18.86 -14.73 -26.39
C TYR A 40 -19.05 -15.63 -25.15
N PRO A 41 -19.53 -16.89 -25.25
CA PRO A 41 -19.67 -17.77 -24.08
C PRO A 41 -18.33 -18.07 -23.40
N GLU A 42 -17.27 -18.29 -24.18
CA GLU A 42 -15.93 -18.59 -23.69
C GLU A 42 -15.29 -17.36 -23.04
N ILE A 43 -15.46 -16.17 -23.63
CA ILE A 43 -15.04 -14.90 -23.04
C ILE A 43 -15.75 -14.66 -21.70
N ALA A 44 -17.07 -14.87 -21.64
CA ALA A 44 -17.84 -14.72 -20.41
C ALA A 44 -17.36 -15.71 -19.32
N ARG A 45 -17.07 -16.96 -19.69
CA ARG A 45 -16.52 -17.96 -18.77
C ARG A 45 -15.13 -17.57 -18.27
N ALA A 46 -14.25 -17.10 -19.16
CA ALA A 46 -12.91 -16.65 -18.78
C ALA A 46 -12.98 -15.46 -17.83
N ASN A 47 -13.88 -14.50 -18.07
CA ASN A 47 -14.06 -13.35 -17.20
C ASN A 47 -14.59 -13.76 -15.82
N LEU A 48 -15.53 -14.71 -15.77
CA LEU A 48 -16.02 -15.27 -14.52
C LEU A 48 -14.93 -16.01 -13.74
N ALA A 49 -14.07 -16.78 -14.42
CA ALA A 49 -12.92 -17.44 -13.82
C ALA A 49 -11.95 -16.42 -13.21
N ARG A 50 -11.63 -15.34 -13.95
CA ARG A 50 -10.81 -14.22 -13.45
C ARG A 50 -11.41 -13.61 -12.18
N LEU A 51 -12.70 -13.30 -12.19
CA LEU A 51 -13.41 -12.72 -11.03
C LEU A 51 -13.44 -13.64 -9.81
N ARG A 52 -13.27 -14.96 -9.99
CA ARG A 52 -13.15 -15.95 -8.92
C ARG A 52 -11.71 -16.15 -8.43
N GLY A 53 -10.73 -15.50 -9.06
CA GLY A 53 -9.31 -15.70 -8.81
C GLY A 53 -8.74 -16.97 -9.45
N GLU A 54 -9.49 -17.64 -10.34
CA GLU A 54 -9.05 -18.82 -11.09
C GLU A 54 -8.21 -18.38 -12.30
N MET A 55 -7.04 -17.78 -12.04
CA MET A 55 -6.24 -17.07 -13.04
C MET A 55 -5.75 -17.99 -14.17
N GLU A 56 -5.28 -19.19 -13.84
CA GLU A 56 -4.75 -20.15 -14.82
C GLU A 56 -5.84 -20.63 -15.79
N GLU A 57 -7.06 -20.81 -15.29
CA GLU A 57 -8.19 -21.25 -16.12
C GLU A 57 -8.64 -20.13 -17.06
N ALA A 58 -8.73 -18.89 -16.56
CA ALA A 58 -9.05 -17.73 -17.38
C ALA A 58 -8.01 -17.54 -18.49
N GLU A 59 -6.73 -17.63 -18.17
CA GLU A 59 -5.63 -17.52 -19.14
C GLU A 59 -5.72 -18.64 -20.20
N ARG A 60 -5.94 -19.88 -19.76
CA ARG A 60 -6.06 -21.03 -20.67
C ARG A 60 -7.21 -20.86 -21.65
N ILE A 61 -8.36 -20.34 -21.20
CA ILE A 61 -9.50 -20.08 -22.08
C ILE A 61 -9.13 -18.99 -23.10
N CYS A 62 -8.58 -17.86 -22.66
CA CYS A 62 -8.17 -16.77 -23.55
C CYS A 62 -7.15 -17.22 -24.60
N ARG A 63 -6.12 -17.97 -24.20
CA ARG A 63 -5.13 -18.52 -25.13
C ARG A 63 -5.76 -19.51 -26.12
N THR A 64 -6.80 -20.24 -25.72
CA THR A 64 -7.53 -21.13 -26.63
C THR A 64 -8.32 -20.33 -27.67
N ILE A 65 -8.94 -19.23 -27.27
CA ILE A 65 -9.62 -18.31 -28.17
C ILE A 65 -8.61 -17.71 -29.17
N LEU A 66 -7.48 -17.20 -28.69
CA LEU A 66 -6.47 -16.58 -29.55
C LEU A 66 -5.80 -17.55 -30.54
N LYS A 67 -5.77 -18.85 -30.25
CA LYS A 67 -5.32 -19.87 -31.21
C LYS A 67 -6.25 -20.00 -32.42
N GLN A 68 -7.55 -19.73 -32.23
CA GLN A 68 -8.55 -19.82 -33.29
C GLN A 68 -8.81 -18.45 -33.93
N TYR A 69 -8.75 -17.40 -33.11
CA TYR A 69 -9.02 -16.02 -33.47
C TYR A 69 -7.90 -15.11 -32.97
N PRO A 70 -6.74 -15.06 -33.67
CA PRO A 70 -5.57 -14.28 -33.24
C PRO A 70 -5.78 -12.77 -33.13
N ASN A 71 -6.88 -12.22 -33.67
CA ASN A 71 -7.22 -10.81 -33.57
C ASN A 71 -8.45 -10.54 -32.68
N ASN A 72 -8.84 -11.50 -31.84
CA ASN A 72 -9.98 -11.33 -30.96
C ASN A 72 -9.68 -10.25 -29.91
N VAL A 73 -10.34 -9.10 -30.02
CA VAL A 73 -10.06 -7.94 -29.17
C VAL A 73 -10.36 -8.29 -27.71
N SER A 74 -11.53 -8.86 -27.43
CA SER A 74 -11.96 -9.20 -26.07
C SER A 74 -10.99 -10.14 -25.34
N ALA A 75 -10.40 -11.12 -26.02
CA ALA A 75 -9.42 -12.03 -25.44
C ALA A 75 -8.09 -11.34 -25.10
N HIS A 76 -7.63 -10.38 -25.92
CA HIS A 76 -6.45 -9.56 -25.60
C HIS A 76 -6.72 -8.67 -24.38
N ILE A 77 -7.92 -8.05 -24.31
CA ILE A 77 -8.32 -7.26 -23.14
C ILE A 77 -8.27 -8.13 -21.88
N LEU A 78 -8.82 -9.34 -21.95
CA LEU A 78 -8.91 -10.21 -20.79
C LEU A 78 -7.55 -10.74 -20.33
N LEU A 79 -6.62 -11.02 -21.25
CA LEU A 79 -5.23 -11.34 -20.90
C LEU A 79 -4.53 -10.14 -20.26
N GLY A 80 -4.74 -8.93 -20.78
CA GLY A 80 -4.24 -7.71 -20.17
C GLY A 80 -4.79 -7.51 -18.75
N ASP A 81 -6.09 -7.75 -18.55
CA ASP A 81 -6.73 -7.70 -17.23
C ASP A 81 -6.15 -8.78 -16.28
N LEU A 82 -5.89 -9.99 -16.77
CA LEU A 82 -5.27 -11.07 -15.98
C LEU A 82 -3.84 -10.71 -15.53
N CYS A 83 -3.02 -10.21 -16.45
CA CYS A 83 -1.67 -9.74 -16.13
C CYS A 83 -1.72 -8.55 -15.15
N PHE A 84 -2.67 -7.64 -15.34
CA PHE A 84 -2.88 -6.50 -14.45
C PHE A 84 -3.27 -6.94 -13.04
N ASP A 85 -4.22 -7.87 -12.92
CA ASP A 85 -4.65 -8.44 -11.64
C ASP A 85 -3.52 -9.24 -10.95
N ALA A 86 -2.63 -9.84 -11.74
CA ALA A 86 -1.42 -10.52 -11.26
C ALA A 86 -0.25 -9.57 -10.94
N ASN A 87 -0.45 -8.24 -11.06
CA ASN A 87 0.59 -7.21 -10.88
C ASN A 87 1.78 -7.33 -11.85
N ASN A 88 1.61 -8.01 -12.99
CA ASN A 88 2.56 -8.07 -14.09
C ASN A 88 2.21 -6.98 -15.10
N LEU A 89 2.58 -5.73 -14.76
CA LEU A 89 2.12 -4.54 -15.46
C LEU A 89 2.74 -4.39 -16.85
N GLU A 90 3.96 -4.90 -17.06
CA GLU A 90 4.64 -4.91 -18.34
C GLU A 90 3.89 -5.76 -19.38
N GLU A 91 3.50 -6.98 -19.01
CA GLU A 91 2.69 -7.83 -19.88
C GLU A 91 1.29 -7.27 -20.08
N ALA A 92 0.68 -6.69 -19.03
CA ALA A 92 -0.62 -6.05 -19.14
C ALA A 92 -0.61 -4.93 -20.20
N CYS A 93 0.41 -4.07 -20.17
CA CYS A 93 0.59 -3.02 -21.17
C CYS A 93 0.70 -3.58 -22.58
N GLN A 94 1.49 -4.64 -22.80
CA GLN A 94 1.64 -5.26 -24.12
C GLN A 94 0.31 -5.80 -24.66
N TRP A 95 -0.47 -6.49 -23.81
CA TRP A 95 -1.77 -7.02 -24.21
C TRP A 95 -2.79 -5.93 -24.51
N TYR A 96 -2.82 -4.85 -23.70
CA TYR A 96 -3.68 -3.71 -23.98
C TYR A 96 -3.27 -2.95 -25.23
N ASP A 97 -1.97 -2.80 -25.51
CA ASP A 97 -1.47 -2.16 -26.73
C ASP A 97 -1.85 -2.96 -27.98
N LEU A 98 -1.72 -4.29 -27.94
CA LEU A 98 -2.22 -5.17 -29.00
C LEU A 98 -3.73 -5.02 -29.22
N ALA A 99 -4.51 -5.00 -28.13
CA ALA A 99 -5.96 -4.81 -28.22
C ALA A 99 -6.33 -3.44 -28.80
N LEU A 100 -5.60 -2.39 -28.43
CA LEU A 100 -5.82 -1.02 -28.92
C LEU A 100 -5.44 -0.89 -30.40
N GLY A 101 -4.37 -1.56 -30.84
CA GLY A 101 -4.01 -1.63 -32.26
C GLY A 101 -5.08 -2.30 -33.12
N LEU A 102 -5.86 -3.22 -32.55
CA LEU A 102 -6.98 -3.87 -33.22
C LEU A 102 -8.28 -3.03 -33.17
N ALA A 103 -8.49 -2.26 -32.09
CA ALA A 103 -9.67 -1.42 -31.88
C ALA A 103 -9.30 0.00 -31.40
N PRO A 104 -8.76 0.86 -32.28
CA PRO A 104 -8.19 2.15 -31.91
C PRO A 104 -9.21 3.16 -31.37
N GLU A 105 -10.49 3.00 -31.73
CA GLU A 105 -11.58 3.87 -31.27
C GLU A 105 -12.07 3.53 -29.85
N ASN A 106 -11.57 2.45 -29.25
CA ASN A 106 -12.01 2.00 -27.95
C ASN A 106 -11.39 2.84 -26.82
N SER A 107 -12.10 3.88 -26.40
CA SER A 107 -11.67 4.75 -25.30
C SER A 107 -11.46 4.03 -23.95
N MET A 108 -12.12 2.89 -23.72
CA MET A 108 -11.92 2.07 -22.53
C MET A 108 -10.53 1.43 -22.53
N LEU A 109 -10.06 0.97 -23.69
CA LEU A 109 -8.73 0.37 -23.83
C LEU A 109 -7.63 1.38 -23.59
N ALA A 110 -7.76 2.58 -24.15
CA ALA A 110 -6.81 3.67 -23.90
C ALA A 110 -6.69 3.99 -22.40
N LYS A 111 -7.81 3.99 -21.66
CA LYS A 111 -7.82 4.18 -20.21
C LYS A 111 -7.15 3.04 -19.44
N LYS A 112 -7.39 1.79 -19.84
CA LYS A 112 -6.75 0.60 -19.24
C LYS A 112 -5.24 0.63 -19.44
N LEU A 113 -4.78 0.91 -20.65
CA LEU A 113 -3.37 1.06 -20.97
C LEU A 113 -2.74 2.19 -20.14
N ALA A 114 -3.32 3.39 -20.14
CA ALA A 114 -2.82 4.54 -19.38
C ALA A 114 -2.69 4.23 -17.88
N ARG A 115 -3.66 3.53 -17.30
CA ARG A 115 -3.61 3.11 -15.90
C ARG A 115 -2.50 2.09 -15.65
N ALA A 116 -2.32 1.12 -16.55
CA ALA A 116 -1.26 0.12 -16.42
C ALA A 116 0.13 0.75 -16.53
N THR A 117 0.32 1.70 -17.45
CA THR A 117 1.58 2.42 -17.62
C THR A 117 1.90 3.30 -16.42
N GLU A 118 0.92 4.03 -15.88
CA GLU A 118 1.10 4.87 -14.68
C GLU A 118 1.57 4.04 -13.48
N LEU A 119 0.95 2.88 -13.25
CA LEU A 119 1.34 1.98 -12.16
C LEU A 119 2.72 1.35 -12.40
N LEU A 120 3.07 1.06 -13.65
CA LEU A 120 4.38 0.52 -14.02
C LEU A 120 5.49 1.54 -13.76
N GLU A 121 5.29 2.79 -14.16
CA GLU A 121 6.23 3.88 -13.87
C GLU A 121 6.40 4.08 -12.37
N ALA A 122 5.30 4.08 -11.61
CA ALA A 122 5.34 4.18 -10.15
C ALA A 122 6.06 2.99 -9.48
N GLN A 123 5.98 1.78 -10.03
CA GLN A 123 6.77 0.63 -9.56
C GLN A 123 8.25 0.83 -9.85
N ARG A 124 8.59 1.24 -11.07
CA ARG A 124 9.99 1.48 -11.48
C ARG A 124 10.67 2.57 -10.67
N GLU A 125 9.94 3.63 -10.33
CA GLU A 125 10.44 4.69 -9.44
C GLU A 125 10.75 4.14 -8.04
N LYS A 126 9.84 3.33 -7.48
CA LYS A 126 10.06 2.68 -6.18
C LYS A 126 11.25 1.74 -6.21
N ASP A 127 11.34 0.88 -7.22
CA ASP A 127 12.45 -0.06 -7.39
C ASP A 127 13.78 0.67 -7.52
N ALA A 128 13.82 1.79 -8.25
CA ALA A 128 15.00 2.64 -8.37
C ALA A 128 15.39 3.30 -7.03
N THR A 129 14.42 3.76 -6.25
CA THR A 129 14.70 4.31 -4.90
C THR A 129 15.17 3.23 -3.92
N ASP A 130 14.63 2.02 -4.02
CA ASP A 130 15.06 0.88 -3.20
C ASP A 130 16.49 0.47 -3.55
N GLU A 131 16.86 0.47 -4.83
CA GLU A 131 18.24 0.22 -5.25
C GLU A 131 19.22 1.29 -4.72
N LEU A 132 18.84 2.56 -4.78
CA LEU A 132 19.64 3.68 -4.24
C LEU A 132 19.79 3.61 -2.71
N THR A 133 18.75 3.23 -1.96
CA THR A 133 18.82 3.12 -0.50
C THR A 133 19.62 1.90 -0.01
N VAL A 134 19.58 0.78 -0.76
CA VAL A 134 20.35 -0.43 -0.43
C VAL A 134 21.87 -0.20 -0.56
N THR A 135 22.31 0.64 -1.50
CA THR A 135 23.73 0.95 -1.68
C THR A 135 24.28 1.88 -0.60
N ASP A 136 23.49 2.84 -0.13
CA ASP A 136 23.88 3.80 0.93
C ASP A 136 24.04 3.10 2.31
N SER A 137 23.10 2.21 2.65
CA SER A 137 23.10 1.53 3.95
C SER A 137 24.32 0.63 4.19
N LYS A 138 24.78 -0.14 3.20
CA LYS A 138 25.91 -1.05 3.38
C LYS A 138 27.25 -0.32 3.56
N SER A 139 27.44 0.83 2.91
CA SER A 139 28.67 1.63 3.01
C SER A 139 28.89 2.21 4.42
N HIS A 140 27.86 2.85 4.99
CA HIS A 140 27.96 3.48 6.30
C HIS A 140 28.04 2.48 7.46
N ILE A 141 27.44 1.30 7.33
CA ILE A 141 27.55 0.22 8.33
C ILE A 141 29.00 -0.30 8.42
N TRP A 142 29.65 -0.59 7.30
CA TRP A 142 31.05 -1.06 7.33
C TRP A 142 32.04 0.04 7.74
N ALA A 143 31.78 1.29 7.35
CA ALA A 143 32.59 2.43 7.79
C ALA A 143 32.50 2.66 9.32
N SER A 144 31.30 2.62 9.89
CA SER A 144 31.09 2.78 11.33
C SER A 144 31.68 1.60 12.13
N VAL A 145 31.54 0.37 11.65
CA VAL A 145 32.19 -0.81 12.24
C VAL A 145 33.72 -0.66 12.22
N GLY A 146 34.30 -0.18 11.11
CA GLY A 146 35.74 0.05 11.01
C GLY A 146 36.27 1.06 12.03
N VAL A 147 35.54 2.16 12.29
CA VAL A 147 35.91 3.16 13.30
C VAL A 147 35.89 2.58 14.70
N VAL A 148 34.86 1.81 15.07
CA VAL A 148 34.76 1.17 16.40
C VAL A 148 35.92 0.19 16.62
N VAL A 149 36.26 -0.62 15.62
CA VAL A 149 37.40 -1.55 15.69
C VAL A 149 38.73 -0.79 15.85
N ALA A 150 38.91 0.33 15.15
CA ALA A 150 40.10 1.15 15.27
C ALA A 150 40.25 1.75 16.68
N ILE A 151 39.16 2.22 17.29
CA ILE A 151 39.15 2.72 18.67
C ILE A 151 39.53 1.62 19.67
N LEU A 152 38.94 0.43 19.51
CA LEU A 152 39.26 -0.72 20.37
C LEU A 152 40.72 -1.16 20.20
N ALA A 153 41.23 -1.19 18.97
CA ALA A 153 42.63 -1.51 18.70
C ALA A 153 43.58 -0.47 19.31
N PHE A 154 43.25 0.82 19.21
CA PHE A 154 44.04 1.90 19.79
C PHE A 154 44.07 1.82 21.32
N GLY A 155 42.92 1.55 21.95
CA GLY A 155 42.84 1.30 23.40
C GLY A 155 43.68 0.09 23.83
N ALA A 156 43.62 -1.01 23.08
CA ALA A 156 44.44 -2.19 23.35
C ALA A 156 45.94 -1.91 23.19
N LEU A 157 46.32 -1.12 22.17
CA LEU A 157 47.71 -0.73 21.93
C LEU A 157 48.23 0.15 23.07
N ALA A 158 47.47 1.16 23.48
CA ALA A 158 47.81 2.04 24.60
C ALA A 158 47.97 1.26 25.92
N PHE A 159 47.07 0.30 26.18
CA PHE A 159 47.17 -0.59 27.33
C PHE A 159 48.43 -1.47 27.28
N TRP A 160 48.76 -2.03 26.11
CA TRP A 160 49.94 -2.86 25.92
C TRP A 160 51.24 -2.07 26.11
N TYR A 161 51.33 -0.86 25.53
CA TYR A 161 52.46 0.06 25.73
C TYR A 161 52.60 0.52 27.18
N GLY A 162 51.49 0.76 27.88
CA GLY A 162 51.50 1.09 29.31
C GLY A 162 52.04 -0.04 30.17
N LYS A 163 51.62 -1.29 29.91
CA LYS A 163 52.12 -2.47 30.60
C LYS A 163 53.62 -2.69 30.38
N MET A 164 54.13 -2.42 29.18
CA MET A 164 55.54 -2.56 28.85
C MET A 164 56.42 -1.57 29.63
N ARG A 165 55.99 -0.29 29.77
CA ARG A 165 56.71 0.72 30.57
C ARG A 165 56.68 0.48 32.07
N ALA A 166 55.61 -0.12 32.60
CA ALA A 166 55.51 -0.42 34.03
C ALA A 166 56.57 -1.43 34.49
N GLN A 167 57.05 -2.30 33.59
CA GLN A 167 58.07 -3.29 33.88
C GLN A 167 59.48 -2.67 33.97
N ASP A 168 59.79 -1.70 33.09
CA ASP A 168 61.07 -0.98 33.09
C ASP A 168 61.30 -0.14 34.36
N GLN A 169 60.22 0.44 34.94
CA GLN A 169 60.33 1.23 36.18
C GLN A 169 60.42 0.37 37.45
N TYR A 170 59.93 -0.86 37.42
CA TYR A 170 60.02 -1.79 38.56
C TYR A 170 61.43 -2.36 38.72
N GLU A 171 62.09 -2.76 37.62
CA GLU A 171 63.48 -3.24 37.65
C GLU A 171 64.50 -2.13 38.01
N ALA A 172 64.20 -0.87 37.71
CA ALA A 172 65.04 0.27 38.10
C ALA A 172 64.93 0.68 39.59
N SER A 173 63.99 0.10 40.34
CA SER A 173 63.73 0.43 41.75
C SER A 173 64.30 -0.56 42.77
N LEU A 174 64.93 -1.64 42.30
CA LEU A 174 65.62 -2.62 43.13
C LEU A 174 67.13 -2.53 42.84
N VAL A 175 67.95 -2.57 43.89
CA VAL A 175 69.43 -2.39 43.93
C VAL A 175 69.83 -0.91 44.13
N ASN A 176 70.22 -0.39 45.30
CA ASN A 176 70.97 -0.95 46.43
C ASN A 176 70.33 -0.56 47.77
N THR A 177 70.06 -1.55 48.63
CA THR A 177 70.06 -1.31 50.09
C THR A 177 71.29 -2.01 50.63
N GLU A 178 72.38 -1.26 50.75
CA GLU A 178 73.51 -1.72 51.56
C GLU A 178 73.01 -1.94 53.00
N PRO A 179 73.50 -2.98 53.70
CA PRO A 179 73.06 -3.28 55.06
C PRO A 179 73.33 -2.09 55.98
N ILE A 180 72.35 -1.77 56.81
CA ILE A 180 72.39 -0.67 57.77
C ILE A 180 73.54 -0.93 58.77
N ASP A 181 74.56 -0.07 58.76
CA ASP A 181 75.58 0.00 59.82
C ASP A 181 74.99 0.71 61.05
N PHE A 182 75.04 0.05 62.20
CA PHE A 182 74.54 0.55 63.48
C PHE A 182 75.49 1.53 64.18
N ASN A 183 76.64 1.87 63.59
CA ASN A 183 77.50 2.93 64.08
C ASN A 183 77.21 4.26 63.38
N GLY A 184 76.55 5.16 64.11
CA GLY A 184 76.01 6.40 63.58
C GLY A 184 77.05 7.35 63.00
N ILE A 185 76.93 7.61 61.70
CA ILE A 185 77.11 8.92 61.06
C ILE A 185 76.02 9.03 59.99
N ALA A 186 75.19 10.08 60.05
CA ALA A 186 74.19 10.35 59.01
C ALA A 186 74.87 10.93 57.75
N PRO A 187 74.58 10.41 56.53
CA PRO A 187 75.07 11.02 55.30
C PRO A 187 74.38 12.37 55.02
N PRO A 188 75.06 13.32 54.35
CA PRO A 188 74.60 14.69 54.21
C PRO A 188 73.38 14.79 53.29
N ARG A 189 72.41 15.62 53.66
CA ARG A 189 71.33 16.06 52.76
C ARG A 189 71.86 17.11 51.79
N THR A 190 71.76 16.84 50.50
CA THR A 190 71.69 17.88 49.46
C THR A 190 70.34 17.81 48.77
N LYS A 191 69.64 18.95 48.79
CA LYS A 191 68.34 19.20 48.15
C LYS A 191 68.58 19.77 46.75
N ALA A 192 67.64 19.54 45.84
CA ALA A 192 67.06 20.60 44.98
C ALA A 192 65.84 20.02 44.24
N ALA A 193 64.73 20.71 43.96
CA ALA A 193 64.00 21.83 44.55
C ALA A 193 62.68 21.87 43.73
N PRO A 194 61.50 22.12 44.33
CA PRO A 194 60.28 22.56 43.64
C PRO A 194 60.28 24.11 43.56
N PRO A 195 59.20 24.82 43.18
CA PRO A 195 58.12 24.65 42.17
C PRO A 195 58.04 25.91 41.24
N ASP A 196 57.10 26.00 40.30
CA ASP A 196 56.36 27.29 40.13
C ASP A 196 54.99 27.16 39.43
N ALA A 197 54.13 28.10 39.79
CA ALA A 197 52.68 28.18 39.69
C ALA A 197 52.18 29.06 38.53
N GLY A 198 50.84 29.13 38.35
CA GLY A 198 50.19 30.33 37.78
C GLY A 198 48.93 30.14 36.90
N GLN A 199 47.78 29.78 37.50
CA GLN A 199 46.48 30.52 37.58
C GLN A 199 45.94 31.43 36.42
N PRO A 200 44.66 31.92 36.43
CA PRO A 200 43.36 31.30 36.03
C PRO A 200 42.58 32.19 35.01
N LYS A 201 41.30 31.90 34.65
CA LYS A 201 40.20 32.91 34.46
C LYS A 201 38.79 32.27 34.38
N GLU A 202 37.85 33.07 34.87
CA GLU A 202 36.42 32.87 35.19
C GLU A 202 35.50 32.63 33.98
N GLY A 203 34.26 32.18 34.25
CA GLY A 203 33.14 32.43 33.34
C GLY A 203 31.92 31.52 33.49
N ASP A 204 31.10 31.84 34.49
CA ASP A 204 29.64 32.00 34.35
C ASP A 204 28.66 30.81 34.41
N GLU A 205 27.52 31.18 34.99
CA GLU A 205 26.42 30.45 35.57
C GLU A 205 25.55 29.69 34.55
N THR A 206 24.95 28.57 34.95
CA THR A 206 23.50 28.43 35.23
C THR A 206 22.99 27.00 35.05
N SER A 207 22.25 26.56 36.08
CA SER A 207 21.00 25.83 36.00
C SER A 207 20.93 24.45 35.31
N GLY A 208 20.58 23.45 36.12
CA GLY A 208 19.34 22.71 35.87
C GLY A 208 19.43 21.18 35.75
N GLN A 209 18.73 20.52 36.68
CA GLN A 209 18.04 19.22 36.56
C GLN A 209 18.92 17.96 36.65
N VAL A 210 18.94 17.24 37.77
CA VAL A 210 17.88 16.40 38.38
C VAL A 210 17.45 15.22 37.50
N GLY A 211 17.97 14.04 37.86
CA GLY A 211 17.13 12.95 38.34
C GLY A 211 16.57 12.00 37.28
N GLU A 212 17.25 10.86 37.15
CA GLU A 212 16.71 9.59 36.69
C GLU A 212 15.32 9.27 37.28
N GLN A 213 14.42 8.83 36.37
CA GLN A 213 13.51 7.66 36.42
C GLN A 213 13.08 7.10 37.80
N PRO A 214 11.83 6.55 37.97
CA PRO A 214 11.33 5.49 37.08
C PRO A 214 9.79 5.30 36.94
N THR A 215 9.45 4.54 35.90
CA THR A 215 8.35 3.55 35.79
C THR A 215 6.93 3.93 36.18
N GLN A 216 6.00 3.81 35.21
CA GLN A 216 4.81 2.98 35.42
C GLN A 216 4.26 2.44 34.08
N SER A 217 3.81 1.20 34.17
CA SER A 217 3.45 0.25 33.12
C SER A 217 1.96 0.29 32.77
N ALA A 218 1.67 0.23 31.46
CA ALA A 218 0.59 -0.47 30.75
C ALA A 218 -0.90 -0.16 31.14
N PRO A 219 -1.86 -0.25 30.18
CA PRO A 219 -2.16 -1.50 29.51
C PRO A 219 -2.20 -1.42 27.98
N ALA A 220 -1.77 -2.53 27.38
CA ALA A 220 -2.05 -2.87 26.00
C ALA A 220 -3.56 -3.02 25.79
N GLY A 221 -4.13 -2.19 24.92
CA GLY A 221 -5.51 -2.30 24.46
C GLY A 221 -5.54 -2.80 23.02
N GLY A 222 -5.90 -4.07 22.86
CA GLY A 222 -6.58 -4.65 21.69
C GLY A 222 -5.93 -4.47 20.32
N ALA A 223 -5.26 -5.52 19.83
CA ALA A 223 -5.12 -5.73 18.39
C ALA A 223 -6.52 -5.70 17.74
N PRO A 224 -6.70 -5.08 16.56
CA PRO A 224 -7.99 -5.07 15.88
C PRO A 224 -8.38 -6.52 15.56
N GLN A 225 -9.51 -6.94 16.12
CA GLN A 225 -10.07 -8.26 15.92
C GLN A 225 -10.32 -8.50 14.41
N ARG A 226 -9.91 -9.70 13.98
CA ARG A 226 -10.38 -10.44 12.80
C ARG A 226 -11.77 -9.96 12.36
N VAL A 227 -11.87 -9.45 11.12
CA VAL A 227 -13.12 -9.07 10.44
C VAL A 227 -14.19 -10.12 10.73
N GLU A 228 -15.08 -9.81 11.67
CA GLU A 228 -16.24 -10.65 11.95
C GLU A 228 -17.15 -10.61 10.72
N ARG A 229 -17.55 -11.79 10.25
CA ARG A 229 -18.53 -11.90 9.17
C ARG A 229 -19.81 -11.21 9.66
N MET A 230 -20.33 -10.28 8.87
CA MET A 230 -21.61 -9.62 9.12
C MET A 230 -22.67 -10.64 9.53
N THR A 231 -23.44 -10.31 10.56
CA THR A 231 -24.59 -11.11 10.98
C THR A 231 -25.64 -11.17 9.86
N ALA A 232 -26.55 -12.16 9.94
CA ALA A 232 -27.63 -12.26 8.97
C ALA A 232 -28.52 -11.00 8.95
N GLN A 233 -28.70 -10.35 10.09
CA GLN A 233 -29.47 -9.12 10.24
C GLN A 233 -28.76 -7.92 9.60
N GLU A 234 -27.45 -7.78 9.81
CA GLU A 234 -26.62 -6.75 9.16
C GLU A 234 -26.59 -6.93 7.63
N LYS A 235 -26.52 -8.18 7.16
CA LYS A 235 -26.58 -8.47 5.73
C LYS A 235 -27.93 -8.10 5.12
N ALA A 236 -29.03 -8.41 5.81
CA ALA A 236 -30.37 -8.00 5.38
C ALA A 236 -30.52 -6.47 5.33
N ALA A 237 -29.99 -5.76 6.33
CA ALA A 237 -30.00 -4.31 6.37
C ALA A 237 -29.17 -3.69 5.22
N LEU A 238 -28.01 -4.27 4.90
CA LEU A 238 -27.19 -3.86 3.75
C LEU A 238 -27.92 -4.10 2.41
N ASP A 239 -28.57 -5.25 2.25
CA ASP A 239 -29.33 -5.58 1.04
C ASP A 239 -30.54 -4.65 0.86
N ALA A 240 -31.25 -4.33 1.95
CA ALA A 240 -32.35 -3.36 1.93
C ALA A 240 -31.88 -1.94 1.56
N LEU A 241 -30.75 -1.49 2.12
CA LEU A 241 -30.12 -0.22 1.76
C LEU A 241 -29.73 -0.17 0.29
N ARG A 242 -29.15 -1.25 -0.24
CA ARG A 242 -28.77 -1.35 -1.67
C ARG A 242 -29.98 -1.27 -2.59
N MET A 243 -31.07 -1.94 -2.22
CA MET A 243 -32.32 -1.87 -2.97
C MET A 243 -32.93 -0.47 -2.97
N ALA A 244 -32.86 0.24 -1.83
CA ALA A 244 -33.38 1.61 -1.72
C ALA A 244 -32.54 2.63 -2.52
N LEU A 245 -31.22 2.45 -2.59
CA LEU A 245 -30.29 3.37 -3.25
C LEU A 245 -30.01 3.03 -4.73
N GLY A 246 -30.52 1.90 -5.22
CA GLY A 246 -30.29 1.46 -6.59
C GLY A 246 -28.80 1.34 -6.94
N GLY A 247 -28.41 1.89 -8.09
CA GLY A 247 -27.01 1.84 -8.56
C GLY A 247 -26.01 2.47 -7.60
N SER A 248 -26.39 3.51 -6.86
CA SER A 248 -25.53 4.16 -5.86
C SER A 248 -25.32 3.29 -4.62
N GLY A 249 -26.24 2.35 -4.33
CA GLY A 249 -26.15 1.44 -3.19
C GLY A 249 -24.93 0.51 -3.20
N ALA A 250 -24.35 0.27 -4.38
CA ALA A 250 -23.11 -0.50 -4.53
C ALA A 250 -21.92 0.13 -3.79
N ALA A 251 -21.95 1.44 -3.52
CA ALA A 251 -20.94 2.13 -2.74
C ALA A 251 -20.94 1.72 -1.25
N CYS A 252 -22.06 1.19 -0.72
CA CYS A 252 -22.10 0.71 0.66
C CYS A 252 -21.49 -0.70 0.74
N GLU A 253 -20.42 -0.84 1.51
CA GLU A 253 -19.65 -2.07 1.63
C GLU A 253 -20.12 -2.93 2.79
N SER A 254 -20.42 -2.30 3.93
CA SER A 254 -20.86 -2.98 5.14
C SER A 254 -21.77 -2.10 5.98
N VAL A 255 -22.63 -2.76 6.76
CA VAL A 255 -23.48 -2.14 7.78
C VAL A 255 -23.31 -2.93 9.07
N TYR A 256 -23.12 -2.22 10.17
CA TYR A 256 -23.02 -2.80 11.50
C TYR A 256 -24.16 -2.29 12.37
N LEU A 257 -24.79 -3.18 13.14
CA LEU A 257 -25.91 -2.86 14.01
C LEU A 257 -25.50 -2.99 15.48
N THR A 258 -25.64 -1.91 16.25
CA THR A 258 -25.25 -1.84 17.66
C THR A 258 -26.41 -1.32 18.50
N GLY A 259 -27.28 -2.23 18.97
CA GLY A 259 -28.43 -1.88 19.80
C GLY A 259 -29.43 -0.99 19.06
N THR A 260 -29.42 0.32 19.35
CA THR A 260 -30.28 1.32 18.70
C THR A 260 -29.52 2.20 17.69
N SER A 261 -28.28 1.85 17.37
CA SER A 261 -27.43 2.57 16.42
C SER A 261 -27.04 1.68 15.26
N ALA A 262 -26.86 2.28 14.08
CA ALA A 262 -26.28 1.61 12.92
C ALA A 262 -25.09 2.40 12.39
N LEU A 263 -24.08 1.69 11.89
CA LEU A 263 -22.92 2.26 11.21
C LEU A 263 -22.87 1.70 9.78
N ALA A 264 -23.04 2.56 8.79
CA ALA A 264 -22.88 2.21 7.38
C ALA A 264 -21.53 2.72 6.86
N LEU A 265 -20.73 1.82 6.29
CA LEU A 265 -19.46 2.16 5.64
C LEU A 265 -19.67 2.18 4.13
N ALA A 266 -19.27 3.28 3.49
CA ALA A 266 -19.34 3.45 2.06
C ALA A 266 -17.98 3.85 1.47
N SER A 267 -17.65 3.34 0.29
CA SER A 267 -16.49 3.80 -0.47
C SER A 267 -16.82 5.10 -1.20
N ASN A 268 -15.89 6.04 -1.17
CA ASN A 268 -16.00 7.28 -1.91
C ASN A 268 -15.71 7.04 -3.40
N GLN A 269 -16.69 7.30 -4.27
CA GLN A 269 -16.49 7.22 -5.72
C GLN A 269 -15.84 8.50 -6.25
N ARG A 270 -14.96 8.36 -7.25
CA ARG A 270 -14.15 9.47 -7.78
C ARG A 270 -14.96 10.63 -8.36
N ASP A 271 -16.18 10.34 -8.82
CA ASP A 271 -17.05 11.29 -9.51
C ASP A 271 -18.11 11.92 -8.58
N TRP A 272 -18.13 11.57 -7.29
CA TRP A 272 -19.15 12.08 -6.35
C TRP A 272 -18.81 13.45 -5.80
N THR A 273 -19.72 14.39 -6.01
CA THR A 273 -19.66 15.72 -5.38
C THR A 273 -20.03 15.64 -3.90
N GLU A 274 -19.80 16.72 -3.16
CA GLU A 274 -20.27 16.81 -1.77
C GLU A 274 -21.80 16.76 -1.68
N ASP A 275 -22.53 17.16 -2.72
CA ASP A 275 -23.98 17.03 -2.76
C ASP A 275 -24.42 15.58 -2.96
N ASP A 276 -23.72 14.82 -3.81
CA ASP A 276 -24.00 13.40 -4.02
C ASP A 276 -23.75 12.58 -2.75
N LYS A 277 -22.66 12.87 -2.03
CA LYS A 277 -22.37 12.27 -0.73
C LYS A 277 -23.45 12.62 0.30
N SER A 278 -23.92 13.88 0.31
CA SER A 278 -24.98 14.33 1.21
C SER A 278 -26.28 13.58 0.95
N LEU A 279 -26.66 13.49 -0.32
CA LEU A 279 -27.85 12.78 -0.77
C LEU A 279 -27.78 11.30 -0.42
N PHE A 280 -26.63 10.67 -0.64
CA PHE A 280 -26.40 9.28 -0.27
C PHE A 280 -26.55 9.05 1.23
N MET A 281 -25.92 9.86 2.08
CA MET A 281 -26.00 9.68 3.54
C MET A 281 -27.44 9.81 4.06
N ALA A 282 -28.18 10.80 3.56
CA ALA A 282 -29.57 11.01 3.96
C ALA A 282 -30.48 9.86 3.52
N LEU A 283 -30.32 9.37 2.28
CA LEU A 283 -31.09 8.24 1.78
C LEU A 283 -30.71 6.91 2.44
N ALA A 284 -29.42 6.69 2.72
CA ALA A 284 -28.93 5.53 3.45
C ALA A 284 -29.51 5.46 4.87
N ALA A 285 -29.50 6.59 5.58
CA ALA A 285 -30.12 6.68 6.90
C ALA A 285 -31.63 6.43 6.85
N LYS A 286 -32.34 7.01 5.87
CA LYS A 286 -33.77 6.75 5.65
C LYS A 286 -34.06 5.27 5.44
N ALA A 287 -33.32 4.60 4.56
CA ALA A 287 -33.51 3.18 4.27
C ALA A 287 -33.27 2.30 5.51
N LEU A 288 -32.24 2.60 6.30
CA LEU A 288 -31.94 1.85 7.52
C LEU A 288 -33.01 2.05 8.61
N PHE A 289 -33.53 3.27 8.79
CA PHE A 289 -34.63 3.52 9.73
C PHE A 289 -35.94 2.85 9.32
N GLU A 290 -36.19 2.72 8.02
CA GLU A 290 -37.36 2.02 7.47
C GLU A 290 -37.25 0.50 7.63
N HIS A 291 -36.05 -0.06 7.46
CA HIS A 291 -35.78 -1.48 7.66
C HIS A 291 -35.80 -1.89 9.14
N GLU A 292 -35.13 -1.13 10.01
CA GLU A 292 -35.03 -1.42 11.45
C GLU A 292 -35.68 -0.30 12.29
N GLN A 293 -36.89 -0.58 12.79
CA GLN A 293 -37.67 0.40 13.56
C GLN A 293 -37.06 0.74 14.94
N THR A 294 -36.16 -0.10 15.44
CA THR A 294 -35.47 0.08 16.73
C THR A 294 -34.32 1.09 16.67
N LEU A 295 -33.87 1.46 15.47
CA LEU A 295 -32.77 2.41 15.28
C LEU A 295 -33.19 3.83 15.61
N SER A 296 -32.45 4.46 16.53
CA SER A 296 -32.55 5.88 16.88
C SER A 296 -31.54 6.75 16.12
N THR A 297 -30.37 6.19 15.81
CA THR A 297 -29.26 6.90 15.15
C THR A 297 -28.60 6.03 14.09
N VAL A 298 -28.19 6.66 12.99
CA VAL A 298 -27.43 6.03 11.91
C VAL A 298 -26.21 6.90 11.63
N GLU A 299 -25.02 6.33 11.72
CA GLU A 299 -23.79 6.95 11.27
C GLU A 299 -23.42 6.42 9.90
N VAL A 300 -23.15 7.31 8.94
CA VAL A 300 -22.64 6.94 7.62
C VAL A 300 -21.24 7.50 7.47
N ARG A 301 -20.27 6.64 7.10
CA ARG A 301 -18.87 7.03 6.90
C ARG A 301 -18.40 6.69 5.49
N PHE A 302 -17.82 7.67 4.83
CA PHE A 302 -17.12 7.51 3.57
C PHE A 302 -15.62 7.35 3.78
N PHE A 303 -15.05 6.36 3.11
CA PHE A 303 -13.61 6.10 3.10
C PHE A 303 -13.03 6.35 1.71
N ASP A 304 -11.78 6.85 1.66
CA ASP A 304 -11.00 6.86 0.43
C ASP A 304 -10.35 5.49 0.16
N THR A 305 -9.62 5.39 -0.95
CA THR A 305 -8.88 4.18 -1.33
C THR A 305 -7.75 3.81 -0.36
N ASN A 306 -7.36 4.73 0.53
CA ASN A 306 -6.34 4.50 1.56
C ASN A 306 -6.96 4.13 2.91
N GLY A 307 -8.29 4.00 2.99
CA GLY A 307 -9.02 3.66 4.22
C GLY A 307 -9.16 4.84 5.20
N ALA A 308 -8.88 6.06 4.77
CA ALA A 308 -9.10 7.26 5.59
C ALA A 308 -10.56 7.73 5.49
N VAL A 309 -11.15 8.12 6.62
CA VAL A 309 -12.51 8.70 6.63
C VAL A 309 -12.47 10.09 5.99
N VAL A 310 -13.09 10.23 4.82
CA VAL A 310 -13.16 11.50 4.08
C VAL A 310 -14.37 12.31 4.55
N ARG A 311 -15.47 11.64 4.87
CA ARG A 311 -16.70 12.29 5.34
C ARG A 311 -17.48 11.36 6.25
N SER A 312 -18.13 11.94 7.25
CA SER A 312 -19.04 11.19 8.12
C SER A 312 -20.21 12.05 8.52
N ALA A 313 -21.37 11.42 8.74
CA ALA A 313 -22.54 12.09 9.28
C ALA A 313 -23.27 11.15 10.24
N LEU A 314 -23.61 11.69 11.42
CA LEU A 314 -24.48 11.04 12.38
C LEU A 314 -25.89 11.63 12.24
N ILE A 315 -26.84 10.79 11.84
CA ILE A 315 -28.21 11.18 11.54
C ILE A 315 -29.11 10.50 12.56
N SER A 316 -29.91 11.28 13.28
CA SER A 316 -30.96 10.77 14.16
C SER A 316 -32.30 10.66 13.44
N ARG A 317 -33.16 9.76 13.93
CA ARG A 317 -34.54 9.63 13.42
C ARG A 317 -35.32 10.94 13.54
N ALA A 318 -35.05 11.73 14.59
CA ALA A 318 -35.64 13.04 14.80
C ALA A 318 -35.25 14.03 13.69
N GLN A 319 -33.96 14.11 13.33
CA GLN A 319 -33.48 14.94 12.22
C GLN A 319 -34.13 14.57 10.89
N LEU A 320 -34.26 13.27 10.60
CA LEU A 320 -34.90 12.80 9.38
C LEU A 320 -36.39 13.18 9.33
N SER A 321 -37.09 13.08 10.46
CA SER A 321 -38.52 13.44 10.54
C SER A 321 -38.78 14.95 10.49
N ALA A 322 -37.80 15.76 10.87
CA ALA A 322 -37.87 17.22 10.88
C ALA A 322 -37.35 17.85 9.57
N ALA A 323 -36.83 17.05 8.64
CA ALA A 323 -36.25 17.54 7.40
C ALA A 323 -37.30 18.16 6.47
N THR A 324 -36.92 19.26 5.84
CA THR A 324 -37.75 20.01 4.89
C THR A 324 -37.35 19.69 3.45
N GLY A 325 -38.32 19.73 2.53
CA GLY A 325 -38.09 19.45 1.11
C GLY A 325 -38.56 18.06 0.68
N GLU A 326 -38.46 17.78 -0.61
CA GLU A 326 -38.89 16.50 -1.19
C GLU A 326 -37.82 15.41 -0.95
N PRO A 327 -38.19 14.24 -0.38
CA PRO A 327 -37.24 13.15 -0.15
C PRO A 327 -36.53 12.73 -1.43
N GLY A 328 -35.20 12.62 -1.37
CA GLY A 328 -34.38 12.30 -2.55
C GLY A 328 -33.86 13.50 -3.33
N THR A 329 -34.14 14.73 -2.88
CA THR A 329 -33.49 15.94 -3.40
C THR A 329 -32.27 16.34 -2.56
N VAL A 330 -31.33 17.08 -3.17
CA VAL A 330 -30.14 17.59 -2.47
C VAL A 330 -30.53 18.53 -1.33
N ASP A 331 -31.53 19.37 -1.52
CA ASP A 331 -31.99 20.31 -0.50
C ASP A 331 -32.58 19.60 0.72
N TRP A 332 -33.33 18.51 0.49
CA TRP A 332 -33.78 17.64 1.57
C TRP A 332 -32.61 17.00 2.30
N ALA A 333 -31.62 16.47 1.57
CA ALA A 333 -30.44 15.85 2.17
C ALA A 333 -29.63 16.83 3.03
N ARG A 334 -29.45 18.08 2.57
CA ARG A 334 -28.82 19.15 3.36
C ARG A 334 -29.63 19.49 4.61
N SER A 335 -30.96 19.48 4.52
CA SER A 335 -31.84 19.69 5.68
C SER A 335 -31.70 18.57 6.73
N VAL A 336 -31.57 17.31 6.29
CA VAL A 336 -31.35 16.15 7.18
C VAL A 336 -30.01 16.22 7.90
N LEU A 337 -28.95 16.57 7.18
CA LEU A 337 -27.58 16.57 7.69
C LEU A 337 -27.27 17.80 8.56
N GLY A 338 -28.10 18.85 8.46
CA GLY A 338 -27.78 20.16 8.99
C GLY A 338 -26.70 20.85 8.16
N SER A 339 -26.66 22.18 8.17
CA SER A 339 -25.55 22.95 7.59
C SER A 339 -24.30 22.73 8.45
N GLY A 340 -23.58 21.64 8.20
CA GLY A 340 -22.24 21.36 8.69
C GLY A 340 -21.21 21.69 7.62
#